data_AF-A0A927FWQ8-F1
#
_entry.id   AF-A0A927FWQ8-F1
#
_cell.length_a   1.000
_cell.length_b   1.000
_cell.length_c   1.000
_cell.angle_alpha   90.00
_cell.angle_beta   90.00
_cell.angle_gamma   90.00
#
_symmetry.space_group_name_H-M   'P 1'
#
loop_
_entity.id
_entity.type
_entity.pdbx_description
1 polymer ?
#
loop_
_entity_poly.entity_id
_entity_poly.type
_entity_poly.pdbx_seq_one_letter_code
_entity_poly.pdbx_strand_id
1 'polypeptide(L)'
;MSQILVGSTADADQLLHRIQLSAKRAHDWIAAQSGDPLDMLKSMKFQPVGFHPVEDRALNVVEQINQTWTYYVAATAAKQLLELHPDVGGFHLAPGAHASRELDIMSDAPGVVGAETFAAVDPRNNRKLFLDLQKMAARTERHRYVFFMSPLYPDAGRQVRLERDGVEVWSLPF
;
A
#
# COMPACT_ATOMS: atom_id res chain seq x y z
N MET A 1 -5.22 8.69 -13.42
CA MET A 1 -4.29 8.00 -12.51
C MET A 1 -3.40 7.13 -13.35
N SER A 2 -2.09 7.31 -13.24
CA SER A 2 -1.13 6.51 -13.99
C SER A 2 -1.09 5.10 -13.40
N GLN A 3 -1.22 4.10 -14.27
CA GLN A 3 -1.03 2.70 -13.87
C GLN A 3 0.45 2.47 -13.51
N ILE A 4 0.70 1.78 -12.40
CA ILE A 4 2.05 1.43 -11.97
C ILE A 4 2.25 -0.05 -12.29
N LEU A 5 3.16 -0.34 -13.23
CA LEU A 5 3.61 -1.69 -13.52
C LEU A 5 4.93 -1.96 -12.78
N VAL A 6 4.99 -3.07 -12.05
CA VAL A 6 6.18 -3.57 -11.36
C VAL A 6 6.52 -4.93 -11.97
N GLY A 7 7.53 -4.97 -12.85
CA GLY A 7 7.95 -6.19 -13.56
C GLY A 7 9.10 -6.92 -12.88
N SER A 8 9.82 -6.25 -11.98
CA SER A 8 10.98 -6.79 -11.29
C SER A 8 11.10 -6.25 -9.87
N THR A 9 11.94 -6.92 -9.06
CA THR A 9 12.26 -6.45 -7.71
C THR A 9 12.93 -5.07 -7.73
N ALA A 10 13.70 -4.77 -8.78
CA ALA A 10 14.29 -3.45 -9.01
C ALA A 10 13.23 -2.37 -9.25
N ASP A 11 12.15 -2.67 -9.99
CA ASP A 11 11.04 -1.72 -10.19
C ASP A 11 10.33 -1.44 -8.86
N ALA A 12 10.14 -2.47 -8.03
CA ALA A 12 9.57 -2.33 -6.70
C ALA A 12 10.46 -1.44 -5.81
N ASP A 13 11.79 -1.65 -5.84
CA ASP A 13 12.75 -0.84 -5.09
C ASP A 13 12.78 0.62 -5.56
N GLN A 14 12.66 0.88 -6.87
CA GLN A 14 12.52 2.23 -7.40
C GLN A 14 11.23 2.91 -6.94
N LEU A 15 10.11 2.16 -6.90
CA LEU A 15 8.84 2.68 -6.38
C LEU A 15 8.94 3.02 -4.89
N LEU A 16 9.53 2.13 -4.09
CA LEU A 16 9.80 2.37 -2.66
C LEU A 16 10.68 3.61 -2.46
N HIS A 17 11.72 3.77 -3.27
CA HIS A 17 12.58 4.95 -3.23
C HIS A 17 11.82 6.25 -3.52
N ARG A 18 10.92 6.26 -4.52
CA ARG A 18 10.07 7.43 -4.82
C ARG A 18 9.15 7.78 -3.65
N ILE A 19 8.56 6.78 -3.01
CA ILE A 19 7.70 6.95 -1.83
C ILE A 19 8.52 7.61 -0.70
N GLN A 20 9.75 7.13 -0.45
CA GLN A 20 10.66 7.71 0.54
C GLN A 20 11.02 9.16 0.24
N LEU A 21 11.32 9.49 -1.02
CA LEU A 21 11.60 10.87 -1.44
C LEU A 21 10.40 11.80 -1.19
N SER A 22 9.17 11.32 -1.45
CA SER A 22 7.95 12.08 -1.16
C SER A 22 7.77 12.31 0.35
N ALA A 23 8.00 11.28 1.17
CA ALA A 23 7.98 11.40 2.62
C ALA A 23 9.05 12.40 3.13
N LYS A 24 10.24 12.40 2.53
CA LYS A 24 11.30 13.37 2.85
C LYS A 24 10.86 14.81 2.58
N ARG A 25 10.14 15.08 1.48
CA ARG A 25 9.63 16.42 1.17
C ARG A 25 8.67 16.93 2.26
N ALA A 26 7.79 16.06 2.76
CA ALA A 26 6.91 16.42 3.88
C ALA A 26 7.69 16.64 5.18
N HIS A 27 8.67 15.78 5.47
CA HIS A 27 9.57 15.97 6.60
C HIS A 27 10.27 17.34 6.55
N ASP A 28 10.87 17.70 5.41
CA ASP A 28 11.57 18.98 5.24
C ASP A 28 10.61 20.17 5.35
N TRP A 29 9.38 20.05 4.82
CA TRP A 29 8.35 21.08 4.95
C TRP A 29 7.93 21.29 6.41
N ILE A 30 7.72 20.21 7.17
CA ILE A 30 7.39 20.26 8.60
C ILE A 30 8.54 20.90 9.39
N ALA A 31 9.79 20.48 9.12
CA ALA A 31 10.97 20.99 9.81
C ALA A 31 11.21 22.49 9.57
N ALA A 32 10.72 23.04 8.46
CA ALA A 32 10.81 24.45 8.13
C ALA A 32 9.71 25.31 8.79
N GLN A 33 8.69 24.71 9.44
CA GLN A 33 7.60 25.46 10.05
C GLN A 33 8.08 26.21 11.29
N SER A 34 7.58 27.44 11.45
CA SER A 34 7.80 28.29 12.62
C SER A 34 6.52 29.09 12.91
N GLY A 35 6.38 29.63 14.12
CA GLY A 35 5.18 30.36 14.54
C GLY A 35 4.19 29.50 15.34
N ASP A 36 2.90 29.80 15.25
CA ASP A 36 1.85 29.11 16.02
C ASP A 36 1.70 27.64 15.57
N PRO A 37 1.89 26.66 16.46
CA PRO A 37 1.68 25.25 16.14
C PRO A 37 0.27 24.93 15.62
N LEU A 38 -0.77 25.66 16.03
CA LEU A 38 -2.12 25.43 15.53
C LEU A 38 -2.29 25.81 14.05
N ASP A 39 -1.58 26.83 13.58
CA ASP A 39 -1.58 27.21 12.17
C ASP A 39 -0.88 26.16 11.30
N MET A 40 0.21 25.57 11.82
CA MET A 40 0.85 24.42 11.18
C MET A 40 -0.13 23.24 11.07
N LEU A 41 -0.78 22.84 12.16
CA LEU A 41 -1.73 21.72 12.16
C LEU A 41 -2.93 21.99 11.25
N LYS A 42 -3.43 23.22 11.20
CA LYS A 42 -4.47 23.65 10.27
C LYS A 42 -3.99 23.47 8.82
N SER A 43 -2.76 23.86 8.52
CA SER A 43 -2.18 23.72 7.18
C SER A 43 -2.01 22.25 6.80
N MET A 44 -1.46 21.43 7.69
CA MET A 44 -1.32 19.98 7.51
C MET A 44 -2.65 19.28 7.21
N LYS A 45 -3.75 19.74 7.82
CA LYS A 45 -5.06 19.11 7.70
C LYS A 45 -5.88 19.61 6.51
N PHE A 46 -5.84 20.90 6.23
CA PHE A 46 -6.80 21.54 5.33
C PHE A 46 -6.19 22.17 4.07
N GLN A 47 -4.87 22.27 3.96
CA GLN A 47 -4.20 22.90 2.82
C GLN A 47 -3.43 21.87 2.00
N PRO A 48 -3.29 22.08 0.67
CA PRO A 48 -2.59 21.17 -0.23
C PRO A 48 -1.06 21.35 -0.15
N VAL A 49 -0.49 21.23 1.06
CA VAL A 49 0.95 21.43 1.34
C VAL A 49 1.76 20.14 1.37
N GLY A 50 1.08 18.99 1.32
CA GLY A 50 1.66 17.66 1.17
C GLY A 50 1.78 17.22 -0.28
N PHE A 51 2.33 16.03 -0.46
CA PHE A 51 2.78 15.48 -1.74
C PHE A 51 2.24 14.06 -1.93
N HIS A 52 1.72 13.74 -3.10
CA HIS A 52 1.39 12.35 -3.42
C HIS A 52 2.65 11.47 -3.39
N PRO A 53 2.58 10.22 -2.89
CA PRO A 53 3.77 9.37 -2.76
C PRO A 53 4.38 8.96 -4.11
N VAL A 54 3.60 8.99 -5.19
CA VAL A 54 4.02 8.54 -6.53
C VAL A 54 3.78 9.57 -7.64
N GLU A 55 2.70 10.34 -7.57
CA GLU A 55 2.27 11.20 -8.68
C GLU A 55 2.72 12.63 -8.38
N ASP A 56 2.86 13.47 -9.40
CA ASP A 56 3.17 14.88 -9.18
C ASP A 56 1.88 15.68 -8.97
N ARG A 57 1.25 15.48 -7.81
CA ARG A 57 0.08 16.23 -7.36
C ARG A 57 0.11 16.51 -5.87
N ALA A 58 -0.48 17.64 -5.48
CA ALA A 58 -0.56 18.06 -4.09
C ALA A 58 -1.64 17.28 -3.32
N LEU A 59 -1.39 17.08 -2.03
CA LEU A 59 -2.32 16.52 -1.03
C LEU A 59 -2.28 17.40 0.21
N ASN A 60 -3.17 17.20 1.18
CA ASN A 60 -2.84 17.61 2.55
C ASN A 60 -1.90 16.57 3.20
N VAL A 61 -1.25 16.92 4.32
CA VAL A 61 -0.26 16.04 4.96
C VAL A 61 -0.90 14.80 5.56
N VAL A 62 -2.13 14.89 6.06
CA VAL A 62 -2.86 13.73 6.61
C VAL A 62 -3.15 12.70 5.52
N GLU A 63 -3.61 13.15 4.35
CA GLU A 63 -3.80 12.32 3.17
C GLU A 63 -2.49 11.74 2.66
N GLN A 64 -1.42 12.53 2.64
CA GLN A 64 -0.09 12.04 2.27
C GLN A 64 0.38 10.91 3.19
N ILE A 65 0.22 11.04 4.52
CA ILE A 65 0.60 9.99 5.48
C ILE A 65 -0.15 8.70 5.16
N ASN A 66 -1.48 8.78 5.00
CA ASN A 66 -2.29 7.61 4.68
C ASN A 66 -1.89 6.98 3.35
N GLN A 67 -1.70 7.79 2.30
CA GLN A 67 -1.34 7.27 0.99
C GLN A 67 0.09 6.72 0.93
N THR A 68 1.03 7.33 1.66
CA THR A 68 2.42 6.84 1.76
C THR A 68 2.43 5.37 2.16
N TRP A 69 1.71 5.02 3.22
CA TRP A 69 1.66 3.63 3.69
C TRP A 69 0.82 2.72 2.80
N THR A 70 -0.27 3.21 2.21
CA THR A 70 -1.05 2.48 1.20
C THR A 70 -0.17 2.04 0.02
N TYR A 71 0.63 2.95 -0.55
CA TYR A 71 1.54 2.62 -1.65
C TYR A 71 2.75 1.81 -1.20
N TYR A 72 3.27 2.05 0.01
CA TYR A 72 4.43 1.33 0.54
C TYR A 72 4.13 -0.16 0.76
N VAL A 73 2.96 -0.48 1.34
CA VAL A 73 2.49 -1.87 1.49
C VAL A 73 2.36 -2.53 0.12
N ALA A 74 1.73 -1.85 -0.85
CA ALA A 74 1.53 -2.41 -2.18
C ALA A 74 2.84 -2.67 -2.94
N ALA A 75 3.79 -1.75 -2.87
CA ALA A 75 5.11 -1.93 -3.49
C ALA A 75 5.88 -3.10 -2.85
N THR A 76 5.83 -3.21 -1.52
CA THR A 76 6.49 -4.30 -0.77
C THR A 76 5.83 -5.64 -1.05
N ALA A 77 4.49 -5.68 -1.09
CA ALA A 77 3.73 -6.87 -1.47
C ALA A 77 4.04 -7.32 -2.91
N ALA A 78 4.14 -6.40 -3.86
CA ALA A 78 4.51 -6.72 -5.24
C ALA A 78 5.91 -7.36 -5.32
N LYS A 79 6.87 -6.86 -4.53
CA LYS A 79 8.21 -7.47 -4.41
C LYS A 79 8.12 -8.92 -3.90
N GLN A 80 7.35 -9.16 -2.85
CA GLN A 80 7.13 -10.52 -2.31
C GLN A 80 6.44 -11.43 -3.34
N LEU A 81 5.47 -10.91 -4.09
CA LEU A 81 4.73 -11.67 -5.08
C LEU A 81 5.59 -12.04 -6.30
N LEU A 82 6.56 -11.21 -6.70
CA LEU A 82 7.53 -11.55 -7.75
C LEU A 82 8.40 -12.74 -7.37
N GLU A 83 8.75 -12.89 -6.10
CA GLU A 83 9.50 -14.05 -5.61
C GLU A 83 8.62 -15.31 -5.56
N LEU A 84 7.35 -15.18 -5.17
CA LEU A 84 6.40 -16.29 -5.08
C LEU A 84 5.93 -16.77 -6.46
N HIS A 85 5.86 -15.86 -7.44
CA HIS A 85 5.29 -16.09 -8.77
C HIS A 85 6.22 -15.53 -9.86
N PRO A 86 7.42 -16.11 -10.07
CA PRO A 86 8.38 -15.59 -11.04
C PRO A 86 7.87 -15.58 -12.49
N ASP A 87 6.88 -16.41 -12.81
CA ASP A 87 6.41 -16.65 -14.18
C ASP A 87 5.23 -15.77 -14.62
N VAL A 88 4.74 -14.84 -13.79
CA VAL A 88 3.52 -14.04 -14.10
C VAL A 88 3.79 -12.71 -14.82
N GLY A 89 5.05 -12.45 -15.19
CA GLY A 89 5.49 -11.30 -15.98
C GLY A 89 5.56 -9.96 -15.24
N GLY A 90 4.77 -9.77 -14.19
CA GLY A 90 4.77 -8.57 -13.36
C GLY A 90 3.42 -8.32 -12.68
N PHE A 91 3.31 -7.17 -12.02
CA PHE A 91 2.11 -6.76 -11.28
C PHE A 91 1.69 -5.33 -11.59
N HIS A 92 0.39 -5.14 -11.78
CA HIS A 92 -0.25 -3.84 -11.87
C HIS A 92 -0.72 -3.42 -10.49
N LEU A 93 -0.24 -2.26 -10.02
CA LEU A 93 -0.57 -1.68 -8.73
C LEU A 93 -1.56 -0.52 -8.95
N ALA A 94 -2.66 -0.55 -8.20
CA ALA A 94 -3.64 0.52 -8.13
C ALA A 94 -4.19 0.68 -6.70
N PRO A 95 -3.34 0.91 -5.68
CA PRO A 95 -3.80 0.91 -4.31
C PRO A 95 -4.56 2.20 -3.95
N GLY A 96 -5.59 2.07 -3.10
CA GLY A 96 -6.29 3.19 -2.48
C GLY A 96 -7.71 3.46 -2.98
N ALA A 97 -8.40 4.41 -2.35
CA ALA A 97 -9.86 4.60 -2.46
C ALA A 97 -10.36 5.09 -3.83
N HIS A 98 -9.47 5.45 -4.75
CA HIS A 98 -9.81 5.92 -6.10
C HIS A 98 -9.21 5.00 -7.18
N ALA A 99 -8.88 3.76 -6.78
CA ALA A 99 -8.33 2.76 -7.67
C ALA A 99 -9.17 2.61 -8.94
N SER A 100 -8.50 2.60 -10.10
CA SER A 100 -9.11 2.30 -11.39
C SER A 100 -9.31 0.80 -11.63
N ARG A 101 -8.96 -0.06 -10.66
CA ARG A 101 -9.02 -1.52 -10.72
C ARG A 101 -9.80 -2.12 -9.56
N GLU A 102 -10.18 -3.37 -9.73
CA GLU A 102 -10.96 -4.14 -8.75
C GLU A 102 -10.16 -4.51 -7.50
N LEU A 103 -8.84 -4.69 -7.64
CA LEU A 103 -7.90 -5.05 -6.57
C LEU A 103 -6.71 -4.09 -6.55
N ASP A 104 -6.06 -3.98 -5.39
CA ASP A 104 -4.86 -3.15 -5.23
C ASP A 104 -3.69 -3.67 -6.05
N ILE A 105 -3.56 -4.99 -6.19
CA ILE A 105 -2.53 -5.65 -6.99
C ILE A 105 -3.15 -6.75 -7.83
N MET A 106 -2.81 -6.79 -9.13
CA MET A 106 -3.18 -7.87 -10.04
C MET A 106 -1.96 -8.27 -10.89
N SER A 107 -1.75 -9.56 -11.13
CA SER A 107 -0.72 -10.00 -12.09
C SER A 107 -0.99 -9.49 -13.50
N ASP A 108 0.07 -9.36 -14.30
CA ASP A 108 -0.04 -9.07 -15.73
C ASP A 108 -0.77 -10.21 -16.47
N ALA A 109 -0.45 -11.46 -16.11
CA ALA A 109 -1.23 -12.63 -16.51
C ALA A 109 -2.65 -12.60 -15.89
N PRO A 110 -3.72 -12.51 -16.70
CA PRO A 110 -5.08 -12.39 -16.16
C PRO A 110 -5.52 -13.60 -15.32
N GLY A 111 -6.17 -13.34 -14.18
CA GLY A 111 -6.76 -14.40 -13.35
C GLY A 111 -5.75 -15.26 -12.58
N VAL A 112 -4.45 -14.94 -12.59
CA VAL A 112 -3.44 -15.75 -11.89
C VAL A 112 -3.28 -15.30 -10.45
N VAL A 113 -2.94 -14.04 -10.22
CA VAL A 113 -2.71 -13.48 -8.88
C VAL A 113 -3.52 -12.22 -8.66
N GLY A 114 -4.17 -12.13 -7.50
CA GLY A 114 -4.84 -10.92 -7.03
C GLY A 114 -4.59 -10.69 -5.54
N ALA A 115 -4.44 -9.42 -5.13
CA ALA A 115 -4.24 -9.09 -3.73
C ALA A 115 -4.89 -7.77 -3.30
N GLU A 116 -5.31 -7.74 -2.03
CA GLU A 116 -5.60 -6.52 -1.28
C GLU A 116 -4.44 -6.16 -0.36
N THR A 117 -4.28 -4.87 -0.12
CA THR A 117 -3.19 -4.31 0.68
C THR A 117 -3.71 -3.26 1.65
N PHE A 118 -3.19 -3.21 2.87
CA PHE A 118 -3.46 -2.10 3.77
C PHE A 118 -2.41 -1.90 4.86
N ALA A 119 -2.33 -0.68 5.40
CA ALA A 119 -1.62 -0.40 6.64
C ALA A 119 -2.62 -0.02 7.73
N ALA A 120 -2.47 -0.57 8.93
CA ALA A 120 -3.34 -0.26 10.06
C ALA A 120 -2.63 -0.46 11.40
N VAL A 121 -3.02 0.32 12.42
CA VAL A 121 -2.52 0.11 13.78
C VAL A 121 -2.88 -1.29 14.28
N ASP A 122 -4.14 -1.70 14.11
CA ASP A 122 -4.60 -3.07 14.33
C ASP A 122 -5.34 -3.52 13.06
N PRO A 123 -4.99 -4.67 12.45
CA PRO A 123 -5.61 -5.13 11.21
C PRO A 123 -7.11 -5.45 11.37
N ARG A 124 -7.61 -5.56 12.61
CA ARG A 124 -9.03 -5.77 12.92
C ARG A 124 -9.83 -4.47 12.96
N ASN A 125 -9.16 -3.32 13.03
CA ASN A 125 -9.84 -2.02 13.10
C ASN A 125 -10.74 -1.82 11.88
N ASN A 126 -11.93 -1.26 12.14
CA ASN A 126 -12.97 -1.05 11.13
C ASN A 126 -13.30 -2.30 10.30
N ARG A 127 -13.01 -3.49 10.85
CA ARG A 127 -13.17 -4.77 10.16
C ARG A 127 -12.37 -4.87 8.85
N LYS A 128 -11.28 -4.12 8.68
CA LYS A 128 -10.54 -4.03 7.40
C LYS A 128 -10.07 -5.40 6.91
N LEU A 129 -9.31 -6.15 7.71
CA LEU A 129 -8.90 -7.52 7.35
C LEU A 129 -10.10 -8.43 7.06
N PHE A 130 -11.17 -8.30 7.84
CA PHE A 130 -12.36 -9.13 7.64
C PHE A 130 -13.00 -8.86 6.26
N LEU A 131 -13.16 -7.58 5.90
CA LEU A 131 -13.77 -7.16 4.64
C LEU A 131 -12.89 -7.52 3.45
N ASP A 132 -11.57 -7.37 3.57
CA ASP A 132 -10.63 -7.73 2.50
C ASP A 132 -10.62 -9.24 2.25
N LEU A 133 -10.61 -10.05 3.31
CA LEU A 133 -10.73 -11.49 3.17
C LEU A 133 -12.08 -11.90 2.55
N GLN A 134 -13.19 -11.23 2.92
CA GLN A 134 -14.49 -11.50 2.31
C GLN A 134 -14.51 -11.15 0.82
N LYS A 135 -13.91 -10.01 0.45
CA LYS A 135 -13.73 -9.59 -0.94
C LYS A 135 -12.90 -10.63 -1.70
N MET A 136 -11.76 -11.03 -1.14
CA MET A 136 -10.86 -12.01 -1.75
C MET A 136 -11.46 -13.42 -1.83
N ALA A 137 -12.30 -13.84 -0.89
CA ALA A 137 -12.98 -15.14 -0.99
C ALA A 137 -13.93 -15.23 -2.21
N ALA A 138 -14.48 -14.11 -2.67
CA ALA A 138 -15.35 -14.04 -3.84
C ALA A 138 -14.59 -13.92 -5.18
N ARG A 139 -13.26 -13.87 -5.14
CA ARG A 139 -12.39 -13.69 -6.31
C ARG A 139 -12.10 -15.01 -7.02
N THR A 140 -11.88 -14.93 -8.33
CA THR A 140 -11.61 -16.08 -9.20
C THR A 140 -10.13 -16.29 -9.49
N GLU A 141 -9.26 -15.35 -9.09
CA GLU A 141 -7.82 -15.47 -9.24
C GLU A 141 -7.31 -16.76 -8.59
N ARG A 142 -6.39 -17.47 -9.25
CA ARG A 142 -5.84 -18.75 -8.78
C ARG A 142 -5.14 -18.61 -7.43
N HIS A 143 -4.36 -17.54 -7.26
CA HIS A 143 -3.64 -17.22 -6.04
C HIS A 143 -4.15 -15.89 -5.48
N ARG A 144 -4.58 -15.90 -4.23
CA ARG A 144 -5.29 -14.78 -3.60
C ARG A 144 -4.62 -14.41 -2.31
N TYR A 145 -4.35 -13.12 -2.13
CA TYR A 145 -3.57 -12.63 -1.01
C TYR A 145 -4.23 -11.44 -0.32
N VAL A 146 -3.96 -11.31 0.98
CA VAL A 146 -4.08 -10.05 1.72
C VAL A 146 -2.74 -9.76 2.37
N PHE A 147 -2.15 -8.63 2.01
CA PHE A 147 -0.92 -8.13 2.62
C PHE A 147 -1.21 -6.96 3.54
N PHE A 148 -0.58 -6.91 4.70
CA PHE A 148 -0.75 -5.77 5.59
C PHE A 148 0.52 -5.38 6.36
N MET A 149 0.58 -4.13 6.80
CA MET A 149 1.53 -3.65 7.80
C MET A 149 0.79 -3.23 9.07
N SER A 150 1.28 -3.69 10.21
CA SER A 150 0.75 -3.33 11.52
C SER A 150 1.81 -3.47 12.60
N PRO A 151 1.91 -2.53 13.55
CA PRO A 151 2.82 -2.64 14.69
C PRO A 151 2.51 -3.86 15.59
N LEU A 152 1.32 -4.46 15.50
CA LEU A 152 0.98 -5.68 16.24
C LEU A 152 1.55 -6.96 15.59
N TYR A 153 2.06 -6.85 14.36
CA TYR A 153 2.67 -7.94 13.59
C TYR A 153 4.03 -7.47 13.03
N PRO A 154 5.01 -7.18 13.92
CA PRO A 154 6.30 -6.61 13.52
C PRO A 154 7.16 -7.61 12.72
N ASP A 155 6.96 -8.91 12.96
CA ASP A 155 7.64 -9.96 12.21
C ASP A 155 6.96 -10.15 10.86
N ALA A 156 7.75 -9.99 9.79
CA ALA A 156 7.29 -10.24 8.43
C ALA A 156 7.06 -11.75 8.20
N GLY A 157 6.02 -12.08 7.44
CA GLY A 157 5.77 -13.44 6.99
C GLY A 157 4.30 -13.83 6.92
N ARG A 158 4.08 -15.09 6.54
CA ARG A 158 2.75 -15.66 6.36
C ARG A 158 2.05 -15.89 7.71
N GLN A 159 0.86 -15.33 7.85
CA GLN A 159 0.01 -15.35 9.03
C GLN A 159 -1.08 -16.42 8.88
N VAL A 160 -0.70 -17.70 8.90
CA VAL A 160 -1.60 -18.85 8.66
C VAL A 160 -2.87 -18.83 9.52
N ARG A 161 -2.79 -18.33 10.75
CA ARG A 161 -3.95 -18.23 11.68
C ARG A 161 -5.01 -17.21 11.23
N LEU A 162 -4.67 -16.30 10.34
CA LEU A 162 -5.58 -15.27 9.80
C LEU A 162 -6.20 -15.68 8.46
N GLU A 163 -5.71 -16.77 7.86
CA GLU A 163 -6.16 -17.25 6.55
C GLU A 163 -7.54 -17.89 6.62
N ARG A 164 -8.27 -17.77 5.51
CA ARG A 164 -9.55 -18.45 5.28
C ARG A 164 -9.86 -18.48 3.79
N ASP A 165 -10.69 -19.43 3.40
CA ASP A 165 -11.25 -19.53 2.02
C ASP A 165 -10.16 -19.58 0.92
N GLY A 166 -8.99 -20.14 1.26
CA GLY A 166 -7.83 -20.25 0.37
C GLY A 166 -7.13 -18.92 0.09
N VAL A 167 -7.37 -17.88 0.89
CA VAL A 167 -6.68 -16.59 0.81
C VAL A 167 -5.49 -16.59 1.77
N GLU A 168 -4.29 -16.38 1.24
CA GLU A 168 -3.08 -16.27 2.05
C GLU A 168 -2.97 -14.87 2.68
N VAL A 169 -2.55 -14.81 3.93
CA VAL A 169 -2.44 -13.55 4.68
C VAL A 169 -0.99 -13.34 5.08
N TRP A 170 -0.45 -12.17 4.81
CA TRP A 170 0.96 -11.86 5.06
C TRP A 170 1.09 -10.53 5.80
N SER A 171 1.88 -10.53 6.88
CA SER A 171 2.41 -9.30 7.48
C SER A 171 3.69 -8.92 6.76
N LEU A 172 3.85 -7.63 6.48
CA LEU A 172 5.04 -7.04 5.89
C LEU A 172 5.83 -6.28 6.96
N PRO A 173 7.17 -6.15 6.80
CA PRO A 173 8.00 -5.48 7.79
C PRO A 173 7.65 -4.00 7.90
N PHE A 174 7.80 -3.47 9.11
CA PHE A 174 7.61 -2.04 9.43
C PHE A 174 8.88 -1.23 9.15
#